data_AF-A0A293LWG6-F1
#
_entry.id   AF-A0A293LWG6-F1
#
_cell.length_a   1.000
_cell.length_b   1.000
_cell.length_c   1.000
_cell.angle_alpha   90.00
_cell.angle_beta   90.00
_cell.angle_gamma   90.00
#
_symmetry.space_group_name_H-M   'P 1'
#
loop_
_entity.id
_entity.type
_entity.pdbx_description
1 polymer ?
#
loop_
_entity_poly.entity_id
_entity_poly.type
_entity_poly.pdbx_seq_one_letter_code
_entity_poly.pdbx_strand_id
1 'polypeptide(L)'
;MGERDFRKGVALARAIIKKINVTERGHRVGVIAFSNNASSIVTALHHTSTEAVLRELANVTYVGAGTALKSALDKLKSEFDTFKARTEEGSRRKQEKLHLSVFLISDGKANLGGSPKQAMDALKGRPYKAEVYGIGVTNSPDRKTLTDLVSDPKEEHLFIFRDYDSMQWLAEILTNGTIDFSVCGSTQRHNVETGKEDKDEENQKARIAGGEEVEQAWPWMVEVIVKSIRIHEEYNHTIFQNDIALLELTNNMTYNSHVRPICLPPAGNQKNEVHFYVPNKPAFVVGWGATQFKGNSQKKLLQAKATIHANSNCTQVYKSNFTDGMMCAGGYGAGDSCQGDSGGPLMQGVAKDEYIWTQVGIVSWGTGCNRKDKPGVYASVAHYRDWIDRYVKDAQSTP
;
A
#
# COMPACT_ATOMS: atom_id res chain seq x y z
N MET A 1 -12.42 18.05 -2.09
CA MET A 1 -11.37 17.48 -2.96
C MET A 1 -10.39 18.58 -3.34
N GLY A 2 -9.08 18.31 -3.42
CA GLY A 2 -8.08 19.25 -3.99
C GLY A 2 -7.75 18.90 -5.45
N GLU A 3 -7.05 19.78 -6.18
CA GLU A 3 -6.68 19.53 -7.60
C GLU A 3 -5.84 18.26 -7.77
N ARG A 4 -4.89 18.01 -6.86
CA ARG A 4 -4.06 16.81 -6.86
C ARG A 4 -4.90 15.53 -6.77
N ASP A 5 -5.86 15.51 -5.86
CA ASP A 5 -6.76 14.38 -5.62
C ASP A 5 -7.71 14.14 -6.79
N PHE A 6 -8.21 15.24 -7.37
CA PHE A 6 -9.01 15.19 -8.58
C PHE A 6 -8.24 14.55 -9.75
N ARG A 7 -6.96 14.91 -9.94
CA ARG A 7 -6.10 14.28 -10.97
C ARG A 7 -5.93 12.78 -10.76
N LYS A 8 -5.83 12.32 -9.52
CA LYS A 8 -5.80 10.88 -9.19
C LYS A 8 -7.13 10.20 -9.54
N GLY A 9 -8.26 10.85 -9.28
CA GLY A 9 -9.59 10.35 -9.70
C GLY A 9 -9.72 10.22 -11.22
N VAL A 10 -9.21 11.21 -11.95
CA VAL A 10 -9.11 11.16 -13.42
C VAL A 10 -8.20 10.01 -13.87
N ALA A 11 -7.10 9.73 -13.17
CA ALA A 11 -6.23 8.60 -13.48
C ALA A 11 -6.95 7.24 -13.34
N LEU A 12 -7.73 7.04 -12.27
CA LEU A 12 -8.55 5.83 -12.11
C LEU A 12 -9.62 5.73 -13.21
N ALA A 13 -10.32 6.82 -13.51
CA ALA A 13 -11.30 6.83 -14.60
C ALA A 13 -10.67 6.44 -15.95
N ARG A 14 -9.48 6.97 -16.25
CA ARG A 14 -8.71 6.59 -17.46
C ARG A 14 -8.36 5.10 -17.46
N ALA A 15 -7.95 4.53 -16.32
CA ALA A 15 -7.62 3.12 -16.19
C ALA A 15 -8.85 2.21 -16.43
N ILE A 16 -10.00 2.55 -15.83
CA ILE A 16 -11.27 1.85 -16.03
C ILE A 16 -11.66 1.89 -17.52
N ILE A 17 -11.58 3.05 -18.16
CA ILE A 17 -11.94 3.23 -19.57
C ILE A 17 -11.04 2.41 -20.50
N LYS A 18 -9.72 2.39 -20.23
CA LYS A 18 -8.79 1.51 -20.98
C LYS A 18 -9.21 0.04 -20.87
N LYS A 19 -9.65 -0.41 -19.69
CA LYS A 19 -10.05 -1.80 -19.47
C LYS A 19 -11.38 -2.14 -20.14
N ILE A 20 -12.33 -1.19 -20.16
CA ILE A 20 -13.63 -1.35 -20.84
C ILE A 20 -13.46 -1.47 -22.36
N ASN A 21 -12.47 -0.80 -22.95
CA ASN A 21 -12.19 -0.78 -24.38
C ASN A 21 -13.36 -0.21 -25.22
N VAL A 22 -13.32 1.10 -25.47
CA VAL A 22 -14.37 1.85 -26.18
C VAL A 22 -14.25 1.65 -27.69
N THR A 23 -15.36 1.27 -28.33
CA THR A 23 -15.44 1.06 -29.79
C THR A 23 -16.79 1.53 -30.33
N GLU A 24 -16.87 1.79 -31.64
CA GLU A 24 -18.09 2.30 -32.28
C GLU A 24 -19.30 1.37 -32.12
N ARG A 25 -19.07 0.05 -32.19
CA ARG A 25 -20.08 -1.01 -32.11
C ARG A 25 -20.09 -1.79 -30.79
N GLY A 26 -19.29 -1.38 -29.81
CA GLY A 26 -19.15 -2.05 -28.53
C GLY A 26 -19.47 -1.11 -27.37
N HIS A 27 -18.61 -1.11 -26.35
CA HIS A 27 -18.78 -0.23 -25.20
C HIS A 27 -18.63 1.24 -25.60
N ARG A 28 -19.54 2.07 -25.08
CA ARG A 28 -19.53 3.53 -25.24
C ARG A 28 -19.45 4.16 -23.86
N VAL A 29 -18.69 5.24 -23.74
CA VAL A 29 -18.43 5.89 -22.46
C VAL A 29 -18.83 7.36 -22.53
N GLY A 30 -19.56 7.81 -21.51
CA GLY A 30 -19.71 9.23 -21.18
C GLY A 30 -18.97 9.54 -19.89
N VAL A 31 -18.42 10.74 -19.77
CA VAL A 31 -17.77 11.21 -18.54
C VAL A 31 -18.31 12.59 -18.19
N ILE A 32 -18.85 12.69 -16.98
CA ILE A 32 -19.41 13.92 -16.43
C ILE A 32 -18.56 14.30 -15.21
N ALA A 33 -18.01 15.52 -15.22
CA ALA A 33 -17.38 16.13 -14.06
C ALA A 33 -18.39 17.05 -13.37
N PHE A 34 -18.34 17.16 -12.05
CA PHE A 34 -19.27 17.99 -11.31
C PHE A 34 -18.63 18.68 -10.10
N SER A 35 -19.08 19.91 -9.86
CA SER A 35 -18.76 20.71 -8.67
C SER A 35 -20.00 21.51 -8.26
N ASN A 36 -20.04 22.83 -8.49
CA ASN A 36 -21.27 23.64 -8.40
C ASN A 36 -22.24 23.32 -9.55
N ASN A 37 -21.69 22.99 -10.72
CA ASN A 37 -22.43 22.61 -11.92
C ASN A 37 -21.89 21.28 -12.45
N ALA A 38 -22.67 20.59 -13.28
CA ALA A 38 -22.24 19.38 -13.97
C ALA A 38 -21.88 19.70 -15.44
N SER A 39 -20.71 19.24 -15.87
CA SER A 39 -20.22 19.40 -17.24
C SER A 39 -19.89 18.05 -17.86
N SER A 40 -20.32 17.87 -19.10
CA SER A 40 -20.01 16.70 -19.90
C SER A 40 -18.65 16.90 -20.52
N ILE A 41 -17.69 16.06 -20.13
CA ILE A 41 -16.34 16.07 -20.69
C ILE A 41 -16.32 15.18 -21.94
N VAL A 42 -16.93 14.00 -21.83
CA VAL A 42 -16.98 13.01 -22.89
C VAL A 42 -18.43 12.61 -23.04
N THR A 43 -18.91 12.61 -24.29
CA THR A 43 -20.25 12.11 -24.61
C THR A 43 -20.16 10.78 -25.35
N ALA A 44 -21.02 9.85 -24.96
CA ALA A 44 -21.08 8.52 -25.57
C ALA A 44 -21.36 8.58 -27.08
N LEU A 45 -22.06 9.62 -27.57
CA LEU A 45 -22.38 9.81 -28.99
C LEU A 45 -21.17 10.18 -29.85
N HIS A 46 -20.31 11.10 -29.39
CA HIS A 46 -19.25 11.68 -30.22
C HIS A 46 -17.90 10.96 -30.07
N HIS A 47 -17.68 10.25 -28.96
CA HIS A 47 -16.40 9.59 -28.68
C HIS A 47 -16.54 8.08 -28.84
N THR A 48 -16.11 7.59 -30.01
CA THR A 48 -16.28 6.19 -30.44
C THR A 48 -15.05 5.32 -30.27
N SER A 49 -13.92 5.86 -29.79
CA SER A 49 -12.69 5.10 -29.52
C SER A 49 -12.07 5.43 -28.17
N THR A 50 -11.33 4.47 -27.61
CA THR A 50 -10.60 4.64 -26.34
C THR A 50 -9.66 5.85 -26.40
N GLU A 51 -8.94 6.04 -27.50
CA GLU A 51 -7.98 7.13 -27.68
C GLU A 51 -8.66 8.50 -27.68
N ALA A 52 -9.84 8.61 -28.32
CA ALA A 52 -10.61 9.85 -28.34
C ALA A 52 -11.07 10.24 -26.93
N VAL A 53 -11.58 9.26 -26.17
CA VAL A 53 -12.01 9.47 -24.78
C VAL A 53 -10.82 9.89 -23.89
N LEU A 54 -9.68 9.20 -24.00
CA LEU A 54 -8.50 9.48 -23.19
C LEU A 54 -7.85 10.83 -23.51
N ARG A 55 -7.99 11.33 -24.74
CA ARG A 55 -7.51 12.65 -25.14
C ARG A 55 -8.29 13.76 -24.45
N GLU A 56 -9.62 13.68 -24.44
CA GLU A 56 -10.45 14.66 -23.75
C GLU A 56 -10.21 14.65 -22.24
N LEU A 57 -10.07 13.47 -21.64
CA LEU A 57 -9.78 13.34 -20.21
C LEU A 57 -8.41 13.88 -19.80
N ALA A 58 -7.46 14.04 -20.73
CA ALA A 58 -6.15 14.64 -20.41
C ALA A 58 -6.29 16.15 -20.10
N ASN A 59 -7.25 16.81 -20.74
CA ASN A 59 -7.44 18.27 -20.68
C ASN A 59 -8.46 18.72 -19.63
N VAL A 60 -9.02 17.77 -18.88
CA VAL A 60 -9.95 18.07 -17.79
C VAL A 60 -9.30 18.96 -16.74
N THR A 61 -9.95 20.08 -16.43
CA THR A 61 -9.52 21.03 -15.41
C THR A 61 -10.31 20.83 -14.13
N TYR A 62 -9.64 21.00 -12.99
CA TYR A 62 -10.30 21.01 -11.70
C TYR A 62 -11.06 22.32 -11.52
N VAL A 63 -12.37 22.24 -11.36
CA VAL A 63 -13.22 23.39 -11.01
C VAL A 63 -13.70 23.18 -9.58
N GLY A 64 -13.09 23.90 -8.64
CA GLY A 64 -13.45 23.79 -7.23
C GLY A 64 -14.84 24.34 -6.88
N ALA A 65 -15.23 24.12 -5.63
CA ALA A 65 -16.46 24.56 -4.96
C ALA A 65 -17.74 23.76 -5.28
N GLY A 66 -18.45 23.36 -4.21
CA GLY A 66 -19.75 22.67 -4.25
C GLY A 66 -19.70 21.20 -4.69
N THR A 67 -20.76 20.46 -4.33
CA THR A 67 -20.98 19.05 -4.70
C THR A 67 -22.43 18.86 -5.15
N ALA A 68 -22.74 19.28 -6.38
CA ALA A 68 -24.06 19.21 -7.01
C ALA A 68 -24.31 17.84 -7.67
N LEU A 69 -24.28 16.77 -6.88
CA LEU A 69 -24.40 15.39 -7.39
C LEU A 69 -25.71 15.15 -8.14
N LYS A 70 -26.84 15.71 -7.69
CA LYS A 70 -28.12 15.56 -8.40
C LYS A 70 -28.04 16.10 -9.84
N SER A 71 -27.44 17.27 -10.03
CA SER A 71 -27.27 17.89 -11.36
C SER A 71 -26.45 17.00 -12.30
N ALA A 72 -25.44 16.29 -11.77
CA ALA A 72 -24.66 15.33 -12.54
C ALA A 72 -25.49 14.12 -12.97
N LEU A 73 -26.35 13.60 -12.08
CA LEU A 73 -27.25 12.47 -12.39
C LEU A 73 -28.34 12.86 -13.40
N ASP A 74 -28.90 14.06 -13.28
CA ASP A 74 -29.88 14.59 -14.25
C ASP A 74 -29.24 14.74 -15.64
N LYS A 75 -27.98 15.22 -15.70
CA LYS A 75 -27.20 15.32 -16.93
C LYS A 75 -26.93 13.93 -17.54
N LEU A 76 -26.51 12.96 -16.72
CA LEU A 76 -26.30 11.56 -17.14
C LEU A 76 -27.56 10.99 -17.78
N LYS A 77 -28.70 11.17 -17.11
CA LYS A 77 -30.01 10.72 -17.61
C LYS A 77 -30.32 11.32 -18.98
N SER A 78 -30.18 12.63 -19.13
CA SER A 78 -30.44 13.33 -20.40
C SER A 78 -29.53 12.85 -21.53
N GLU A 79 -28.25 12.61 -21.26
CA GLU A 79 -27.31 12.10 -22.27
C GLU A 79 -27.61 10.67 -22.67
N PHE A 80 -27.97 9.81 -21.70
CA PHE A 80 -28.34 8.44 -21.98
C PHE A 80 -29.63 8.36 -22.81
N ASP A 81 -30.65 9.15 -22.48
CA ASP A 81 -31.89 9.24 -23.26
C ASP A 81 -31.61 9.69 -24.70
N THR A 82 -30.73 10.68 -24.90
CA THR A 82 -30.34 11.17 -26.22
C THR A 82 -29.57 10.10 -27.02
N PHE A 83 -28.65 9.37 -26.36
CA PHE A 83 -27.91 8.28 -26.97
C PHE A 83 -28.84 7.14 -27.40
N LYS A 84 -29.79 6.77 -26.53
CA LYS A 84 -30.79 5.74 -26.80
C LYS A 84 -31.69 6.12 -27.99
N ALA A 85 -32.21 7.34 -28.01
CA ALA A 85 -33.07 7.80 -29.11
C ALA A 85 -32.37 7.71 -30.48
N ARG A 86 -31.11 8.18 -30.58
CA ARG A 86 -30.34 8.13 -31.84
C ARG A 86 -29.96 6.73 -32.29
N THR A 87 -29.72 5.82 -31.34
CA THR A 87 -29.40 4.41 -31.68
C THR A 87 -30.66 3.65 -32.12
N GLU A 88 -31.83 4.00 -31.59
CA GLU A 88 -33.11 3.41 -31.98
C GLU A 88 -33.63 3.95 -33.33
N GLU A 89 -33.42 5.23 -33.67
CA GLU A 89 -33.83 5.82 -34.96
C GLU A 89 -33.21 5.15 -36.20
N GLY A 90 -32.03 4.53 -36.06
CA GLY A 90 -31.30 3.90 -37.16
C GLY A 90 -31.61 2.40 -37.39
N SER A 91 -32.29 1.72 -36.46
CA SER A 91 -32.45 0.26 -36.49
C SER A 91 -33.90 -0.19 -36.69
N ARG A 92 -34.24 -0.65 -37.90
CA ARG A 92 -35.48 -1.42 -38.18
C ARG A 92 -35.47 -2.83 -37.55
N ARG A 93 -34.42 -3.23 -36.83
CA ARG A 93 -34.26 -4.54 -36.19
C ARG A 93 -34.25 -4.36 -34.66
N LYS A 94 -35.02 -5.22 -33.97
CA LYS A 94 -35.01 -5.53 -32.51
C LYS A 94 -34.32 -4.49 -31.63
N GLN A 95 -35.08 -3.78 -30.79
CA GLN A 95 -34.56 -2.95 -29.68
C GLN A 95 -33.37 -3.63 -29.01
N GLU A 96 -32.15 -3.15 -29.28
CA GLU A 96 -30.97 -3.64 -28.59
C GLU A 96 -31.09 -3.23 -27.12
N LYS A 97 -30.99 -4.22 -26.23
CA LYS A 97 -31.11 -3.99 -24.80
C LYS A 97 -29.80 -3.36 -24.31
N LEU A 98 -29.75 -2.02 -24.30
CA LEU A 98 -28.64 -1.27 -23.73
C LEU A 98 -28.54 -1.54 -22.22
N HIS A 99 -27.32 -1.87 -21.77
CA HIS A 99 -26.99 -1.96 -20.34
C HIS A 99 -26.27 -0.69 -19.90
N LEU A 100 -26.70 -0.10 -18.79
CA LEU A 100 -26.13 1.14 -18.25
C LEU A 100 -25.35 0.83 -16.97
N SER A 101 -24.02 0.95 -17.04
CA SER A 101 -23.15 0.89 -15.86
C SER A 101 -22.66 2.30 -15.50
N VAL A 102 -22.76 2.66 -14.22
CA VAL A 102 -22.40 3.98 -13.70
C VAL A 102 -21.30 3.84 -12.66
N PHE A 103 -20.16 4.50 -12.88
CA PHE A 103 -19.06 4.58 -11.91
C PHE A 103 -19.06 5.98 -11.26
N LEU A 104 -19.42 6.06 -9.98
CA LEU A 104 -19.48 7.30 -9.20
C LEU A 104 -18.24 7.44 -8.34
N ILE A 105 -17.34 8.37 -8.67
CA ILE A 105 -16.18 8.73 -7.84
C ILE A 105 -16.54 9.97 -7.02
N SER A 106 -16.66 9.86 -5.69
CA SER A 106 -17.06 10.97 -4.82
C SER A 106 -16.68 10.74 -3.35
N ASP A 107 -16.51 11.80 -2.57
CA ASP A 107 -16.33 11.73 -1.11
C ASP A 107 -17.67 11.53 -0.34
N GLY A 108 -18.79 11.48 -1.05
CA GLY A 108 -20.13 11.28 -0.48
C GLY A 108 -20.76 12.53 0.14
N LYS A 109 -20.05 13.68 0.15
CA LYS A 109 -20.53 14.91 0.77
C LYS A 109 -21.28 15.79 -0.23
N ALA A 110 -22.45 15.35 -0.65
CA ALA A 110 -23.35 16.17 -1.47
C ALA A 110 -23.94 17.31 -0.60
N ASN A 111 -23.77 18.56 -1.03
CA ASN A 111 -24.21 19.74 -0.29
C ASN A 111 -25.11 20.69 -1.12
N LEU A 112 -25.40 20.35 -2.38
CA LEU A 112 -26.16 21.20 -3.30
C LEU A 112 -27.17 20.40 -4.13
N GLY A 113 -28.35 20.99 -4.36
CA GLY A 113 -29.24 20.61 -5.45
C GLY A 113 -30.34 19.58 -5.15
N GLY A 114 -30.65 19.25 -3.90
CA GLY A 114 -31.72 18.29 -3.55
C GLY A 114 -31.20 16.86 -3.29
N SER A 115 -32.09 15.86 -3.18
CA SER A 115 -31.73 14.49 -2.77
C SER A 115 -31.06 13.69 -3.90
N PRO A 116 -29.75 13.35 -3.81
CA PRO A 116 -29.09 12.54 -4.83
C PRO A 116 -29.62 11.10 -4.86
N LYS A 117 -30.08 10.59 -3.72
CA LYS A 117 -30.68 9.25 -3.59
C LYS A 117 -31.86 9.07 -4.52
N GLN A 118 -32.78 10.04 -4.55
CA GLN A 118 -33.97 9.96 -5.41
C GLN A 118 -33.61 9.92 -6.90
N ALA A 119 -32.64 10.73 -7.32
CA ALA A 119 -32.17 10.73 -8.71
C ALA A 119 -31.47 9.41 -9.08
N MET A 120 -30.69 8.84 -8.15
CA MET A 120 -30.02 7.56 -8.36
C MET A 120 -30.99 6.38 -8.36
N ASP A 121 -31.99 6.37 -7.48
CA ASP A 121 -33.05 5.35 -7.46
C ASP A 121 -33.85 5.34 -8.77
N ALA A 122 -34.06 6.51 -9.38
CA ALA A 122 -34.69 6.59 -10.71
C ALA A 122 -33.83 5.94 -11.81
N LEU A 123 -32.50 6.01 -11.72
CA LEU A 123 -31.58 5.34 -12.66
C LEU A 123 -31.50 3.84 -12.40
N LYS A 124 -31.49 3.39 -11.14
CA LYS A 124 -31.50 1.95 -10.80
C LYS A 124 -32.85 1.29 -11.16
N GLY A 125 -33.94 2.05 -11.14
CA GLY A 125 -35.28 1.61 -11.51
C GLY A 125 -35.53 1.50 -13.02
N ARG A 126 -36.74 1.09 -13.40
CA ARG A 126 -37.18 1.13 -14.81
C ARG A 126 -37.35 2.59 -15.28
N PRO A 127 -37.06 2.90 -16.56
CA PRO A 127 -36.68 2.00 -17.64
C PRO A 127 -35.18 1.68 -17.74
N TYR A 128 -34.33 2.35 -16.96
CA TYR A 128 -32.87 2.35 -17.12
C TYR A 128 -32.20 1.09 -16.59
N LYS A 129 -32.61 0.61 -15.41
CA LYS A 129 -32.02 -0.54 -14.72
C LYS A 129 -30.49 -0.42 -14.59
N ALA A 130 -30.02 0.76 -14.22
CA ALA A 130 -28.59 1.05 -14.13
C ALA A 130 -27.92 0.23 -13.03
N GLU A 131 -26.72 -0.27 -13.33
CA GLU A 131 -25.83 -0.89 -12.37
C GLU A 131 -24.82 0.15 -11.88
N VAL A 132 -24.87 0.47 -10.58
CA VAL A 132 -24.16 1.63 -10.02
C VAL A 132 -23.05 1.17 -9.09
N TYR A 133 -21.81 1.51 -9.45
CA TYR A 133 -20.61 1.31 -8.67
C TYR A 133 -20.18 2.63 -8.02
N GLY A 134 -19.94 2.63 -6.72
CA GLY A 134 -19.47 3.78 -5.96
C GLY A 134 -18.02 3.62 -5.55
N ILE A 135 -17.23 4.65 -5.80
CA ILE A 135 -15.81 4.75 -5.46
C ILE A 135 -15.66 5.95 -4.52
N GLY A 136 -15.59 5.66 -3.22
CA GLY A 136 -15.42 6.63 -2.16
C GLY A 136 -13.95 6.88 -1.83
N VAL A 137 -13.52 8.14 -1.66
CA VAL A 137 -12.14 8.46 -1.24
C VAL A 137 -12.12 9.58 -0.21
N THR A 138 -11.75 9.31 1.04
CA THR A 138 -11.46 10.30 2.10
C THR A 138 -11.29 9.64 3.49
N ASN A 139 -10.67 10.34 4.45
CA ASN A 139 -10.60 9.98 5.87
C ASN A 139 -11.96 10.06 6.61
N SER A 140 -13.03 10.55 5.97
CA SER A 140 -14.39 10.59 6.52
C SER A 140 -15.44 10.60 5.41
N PRO A 141 -15.57 9.51 4.63
CA PRO A 141 -16.62 9.43 3.63
C PRO A 141 -17.94 9.30 4.37
N ASP A 142 -18.98 9.97 3.90
CA ASP A 142 -20.33 9.66 4.35
C ASP A 142 -20.72 8.30 3.78
N ARG A 143 -20.24 7.24 4.44
CA ARG A 143 -20.37 5.85 4.02
C ARG A 143 -21.84 5.50 3.84
N LYS A 144 -22.72 6.05 4.68
CA LYS A 144 -24.16 5.84 4.57
C LYS A 144 -24.70 6.44 3.28
N THR A 145 -24.36 7.69 2.98
CA THR A 145 -24.78 8.34 1.73
C THR A 145 -24.27 7.59 0.49
N LEU A 146 -23.01 7.16 0.46
CA LEU A 146 -22.48 6.39 -0.68
C LEU A 146 -23.12 5.00 -0.80
N THR A 147 -23.34 4.30 0.32
CA THR A 147 -23.99 2.98 0.34
C THR A 147 -25.41 3.04 -0.23
N ASP A 148 -26.16 4.11 0.06
CA ASP A 148 -27.52 4.31 -0.44
C ASP A 148 -27.58 4.55 -1.96
N LEU A 149 -26.47 5.03 -2.57
CA LEU A 149 -26.43 5.36 -3.99
C LEU A 149 -26.10 4.15 -4.88
N VAL A 150 -25.34 3.18 -4.40
CA VAL A 150 -24.86 2.05 -5.22
C VAL A 150 -25.89 0.93 -5.36
N SER A 151 -25.67 0.03 -6.33
CA SER A 151 -26.46 -1.20 -6.52
C SER A 151 -26.13 -2.26 -5.46
N ASP A 152 -26.95 -3.33 -5.40
CA ASP A 152 -26.72 -4.51 -4.55
C ASP A 152 -26.11 -5.67 -5.37
N PRO A 153 -25.28 -6.54 -4.76
CA PRO A 153 -24.81 -6.49 -3.37
C PRO A 153 -23.76 -5.40 -3.14
N LYS A 154 -23.76 -4.78 -1.96
CA LYS A 154 -22.91 -3.60 -1.67
C LYS A 154 -21.43 -3.93 -1.71
N GLU A 155 -21.08 -5.17 -1.38
CA GLU A 155 -19.74 -5.71 -1.35
C GLU A 155 -19.10 -5.76 -2.75
N GLU A 156 -19.92 -5.84 -3.80
CA GLU A 156 -19.48 -5.84 -5.21
C GLU A 156 -19.54 -4.45 -5.85
N HIS A 157 -20.29 -3.52 -5.25
CA HIS A 157 -20.62 -2.22 -5.86
C HIS A 157 -20.09 -1.00 -5.10
N LEU A 158 -19.57 -1.18 -3.88
CA LEU A 158 -19.03 -0.08 -3.07
C LEU A 158 -17.55 -0.30 -2.75
N PHE A 159 -16.71 0.53 -3.35
CA PHE A 159 -15.27 0.57 -3.09
C PHE A 159 -14.95 1.83 -2.28
N ILE A 160 -14.46 1.67 -1.06
CA ILE A 160 -14.04 2.79 -0.21
C ILE A 160 -12.52 2.73 -0.06
N PHE A 161 -11.84 3.77 -0.56
CA PHE A 161 -10.40 3.97 -0.42
C PHE A 161 -10.11 4.87 0.76
N ARG A 162 -9.05 4.53 1.49
CA ARG A 162 -8.55 5.30 2.64
C ARG A 162 -8.07 6.68 2.20
N ASP A 163 -7.28 6.71 1.14
CA ASP A 163 -6.64 7.89 0.59
C ASP A 163 -6.61 7.83 -0.94
N TYR A 164 -6.25 8.96 -1.55
CA TYR A 164 -6.16 9.07 -3.01
C TYR A 164 -4.96 8.30 -3.59
N ASP A 165 -3.92 7.99 -2.81
CA ASP A 165 -2.76 7.20 -3.24
C ASP A 165 -3.13 5.72 -3.47
N SER A 166 -3.94 5.15 -2.59
CA SER A 166 -4.50 3.80 -2.74
C SER A 166 -5.34 3.66 -4.02
N MET A 167 -6.02 4.74 -4.43
CA MET A 167 -6.79 4.78 -5.67
C MET A 167 -5.87 4.84 -6.90
N GLN A 168 -4.77 5.59 -6.82
CA GLN A 168 -3.75 5.63 -7.88
C GLN A 168 -3.11 4.25 -8.09
N TRP A 169 -2.82 3.53 -7.02
CA TRP A 169 -2.31 2.16 -7.08
C TRP A 169 -3.28 1.22 -7.82
N LEU A 170 -4.59 1.30 -7.55
CA LEU A 170 -5.58 0.51 -8.30
C LEU A 170 -5.60 0.87 -9.80
N ALA A 171 -5.49 2.16 -10.12
CA ALA A 171 -5.44 2.62 -11.51
C ALA A 171 -4.25 2.00 -12.26
N GLU A 172 -3.10 1.88 -11.59
CA GLU A 172 -1.90 1.25 -12.13
C GLU A 172 -2.10 -0.27 -12.35
N ILE A 173 -2.71 -0.98 -11.39
CA ILE A 173 -3.06 -2.40 -11.54
C ILE A 173 -4.01 -2.63 -12.72
N LEU A 174 -5.09 -1.84 -12.80
CA LEU A 174 -6.08 -1.96 -13.87
C LEU A 174 -5.47 -1.72 -15.25
N THR A 175 -4.46 -0.85 -15.33
CA THR A 175 -3.79 -0.50 -16.58
C THR A 175 -2.70 -1.51 -16.96
N ASN A 176 -1.88 -1.93 -16.00
CA ASN A 176 -0.66 -2.70 -16.27
C ASN A 176 -0.85 -4.22 -16.07
N GLY A 177 -1.93 -4.66 -15.41
CA GLY A 177 -2.28 -6.07 -15.25
C GLY A 177 -1.38 -6.86 -14.30
N THR A 178 -0.40 -6.23 -13.65
CA THR A 178 0.56 -6.86 -12.75
C THR A 178 0.69 -6.07 -11.45
N ILE A 179 0.61 -6.75 -10.31
CA ILE A 179 1.02 -6.19 -9.01
C ILE A 179 2.54 -6.31 -8.93
N ASP A 180 3.24 -5.18 -8.83
CA ASP A 180 4.67 -5.20 -8.62
C ASP A 180 5.00 -5.53 -7.15
N PHE A 181 5.31 -6.79 -6.89
CA PHE A 181 5.73 -7.26 -5.57
C PHE A 181 7.21 -6.96 -5.26
N SER A 182 7.95 -6.32 -6.18
CA SER A 182 9.34 -5.90 -5.97
C SER A 182 9.45 -4.61 -5.15
N VAL A 183 8.35 -3.88 -4.95
CA VAL A 183 8.32 -2.70 -4.09
C VAL A 183 8.67 -3.10 -2.65
N CYS A 184 9.79 -2.58 -2.17
CA CYS A 184 10.30 -2.90 -0.85
C CYS A 184 9.41 -2.32 0.27
N GLY A 185 9.41 -2.96 1.43
CA GLY A 185 8.80 -2.42 2.66
C GLY A 185 7.27 -2.30 2.63
N SER A 186 6.60 -2.75 1.56
CA SER A 186 5.14 -2.65 1.42
C SER A 186 4.42 -3.77 2.18
N THR A 187 3.72 -3.43 3.26
CA THR A 187 2.89 -4.38 4.05
C THR A 187 1.44 -4.47 3.62
N GLN A 188 1.01 -3.79 2.57
CA GLN A 188 -0.42 -3.72 2.24
C GLN A 188 -0.95 -5.06 1.66
N ARG A 189 -1.47 -5.90 2.55
CA ARG A 189 -2.75 -6.57 2.35
C ARG A 189 -3.83 -5.61 2.83
N HIS A 190 -4.41 -4.85 1.92
CA HIS A 190 -5.74 -4.30 2.20
C HIS A 190 -6.68 -5.50 2.35
N ASN A 191 -7.31 -5.65 3.52
CA ASN A 191 -8.30 -6.68 3.75
C ASN A 191 -9.54 -6.32 2.91
N VAL A 192 -9.59 -6.85 1.68
CA VAL A 192 -10.55 -6.48 0.63
C VAL A 192 -12.00 -6.72 1.07
N GLU A 193 -12.25 -7.60 2.04
CA GLU A 193 -13.59 -7.99 2.48
C GLU A 193 -14.27 -7.05 3.50
N THR A 194 -13.55 -6.29 4.33
CA THR A 194 -14.19 -5.67 5.52
C THR A 194 -14.16 -4.15 5.57
N GLY A 195 -13.31 -3.48 4.78
CA GLY A 195 -13.29 -2.01 4.68
C GLY A 195 -13.23 -1.31 6.05
N LYS A 196 -12.54 -1.90 7.02
CA LYS A 196 -12.22 -1.30 8.31
C LYS A 196 -10.70 -1.15 8.40
N GLU A 197 -10.24 -0.04 8.97
CA GLU A 197 -8.90 -0.01 9.57
C GLU A 197 -8.87 -1.10 10.64
N ASP A 198 -7.90 -2.02 10.57
CA ASP A 198 -7.50 -2.76 11.76
C ASP A 198 -6.98 -1.71 12.75
N LYS A 199 -7.88 -1.24 13.63
CA LYS A 199 -7.57 -0.32 14.73
C LYS A 199 -6.75 -1.00 15.83
N ASP A 200 -6.52 -2.30 15.68
CA ASP A 200 -5.56 -3.02 16.49
C ASP A 200 -4.17 -2.66 15.97
N GLU A 201 -3.40 -1.90 16.76
CA GLU A 201 -1.93 -1.84 16.64
C GLU A 201 -1.34 -3.26 16.55
N GLU A 202 -2.08 -4.26 17.04
CA GLU A 202 -1.76 -5.67 16.95
C GLU A 202 -1.80 -6.25 15.53
N ASN A 203 -2.54 -5.69 14.56
CA ASN A 203 -2.60 -6.24 13.20
C ASN A 203 -1.71 -5.52 12.17
N GLN A 204 -1.05 -4.43 12.56
CA GLN A 204 -0.01 -3.76 11.76
C GLN A 204 1.33 -4.52 11.80
N LYS A 205 1.29 -5.86 11.67
CA LYS A 205 2.48 -6.69 11.78
C LYS A 205 3.24 -6.71 10.46
N ALA A 206 4.39 -6.04 10.40
CA ALA A 206 5.42 -6.44 9.45
C ALA A 206 5.80 -7.89 9.74
N ARG A 207 5.87 -8.73 8.71
CA ARG A 207 6.21 -10.14 8.85
C ARG A 207 7.48 -10.39 8.05
N ILE A 208 8.52 -10.85 8.73
CA ILE A 208 9.70 -11.43 8.10
C ILE A 208 9.71 -12.89 8.52
N ALA A 209 9.61 -13.79 7.54
CA ALA A 209 9.45 -15.23 7.73
C ALA A 209 10.79 -15.95 7.40
N GLY A 210 11.36 -16.72 8.34
CA GLY A 210 12.57 -17.51 8.17
C GLY A 210 12.96 -18.25 9.47
N GLY A 211 13.03 -19.57 9.44
CA GLY A 211 13.39 -20.41 10.58
C GLY A 211 13.84 -21.80 10.12
N GLU A 212 14.63 -22.49 10.95
CA GLU A 212 15.28 -23.77 10.59
C GLU A 212 14.41 -25.01 10.89
N GLU A 213 13.42 -24.89 11.78
CA GLU A 213 12.51 -25.98 12.14
C GLU A 213 11.05 -25.55 11.98
N VAL A 214 10.28 -26.27 11.17
CA VAL A 214 8.85 -26.03 11.01
C VAL A 214 8.08 -27.33 11.24
N GLU A 215 7.23 -27.37 12.26
CA GLU A 215 6.40 -28.56 12.56
C GLU A 215 5.29 -28.81 11.53
N GLN A 216 4.91 -27.79 10.76
CA GLN A 216 3.90 -27.90 9.69
C GLN A 216 4.28 -27.05 8.50
N ALA A 217 4.15 -27.62 7.30
CA ALA A 217 4.35 -26.89 6.07
C ALA A 217 3.22 -25.89 5.84
N TRP A 218 3.50 -24.58 5.92
CA TRP A 218 2.52 -23.57 5.53
C TRP A 218 2.45 -23.55 3.98
N PRO A 219 1.26 -23.37 3.37
CA PRO A 219 1.14 -23.38 1.90
C PRO A 219 1.99 -22.34 1.16
N TRP A 220 2.52 -21.35 1.88
CA TRP A 220 3.31 -20.24 1.36
C TRP A 220 4.74 -20.22 1.92
N MET A 221 5.25 -21.34 2.43
CA MET A 221 6.68 -21.44 2.77
C MET A 221 7.53 -21.48 1.51
N VAL A 222 8.71 -20.88 1.61
CA VAL A 222 9.71 -20.90 0.54
C VAL A 222 10.98 -21.48 1.12
N GLU A 223 11.47 -22.54 0.49
CA GLU A 223 12.79 -23.06 0.77
C GLU A 223 13.84 -22.14 0.16
N VAL A 224 14.83 -21.77 0.97
CA VAL A 224 15.91 -20.87 0.57
C VAL A 224 17.22 -21.63 0.72
N ILE A 225 17.90 -21.87 -0.41
CA ILE A 225 19.20 -22.55 -0.42
C ILE A 225 20.30 -21.50 -0.47
N VAL A 226 21.11 -21.42 0.58
CA VAL A 226 22.25 -20.51 0.66
C VAL A 226 23.43 -21.07 -0.15
N LYS A 227 23.90 -20.29 -1.12
CA LYS A 227 25.06 -20.58 -1.95
C LYS A 227 26.37 -20.19 -1.26
N SER A 228 26.40 -18.99 -0.66
CA SER A 228 27.58 -18.49 0.03
C SER A 228 27.20 -17.57 1.19
N ILE A 229 28.07 -17.52 2.20
CA ILE A 229 27.94 -16.64 3.37
C ILE A 229 29.12 -15.69 3.38
N ARG A 230 28.83 -14.39 3.42
CA ARG A 230 29.83 -13.34 3.44
C ARG A 230 29.76 -12.56 4.74
N ILE A 231 30.63 -12.91 5.68
CA ILE A 231 30.79 -12.24 6.96
C ILE A 231 31.59 -10.96 6.75
N HIS A 232 31.26 -9.89 7.48
CA HIS A 232 32.06 -8.66 7.45
C HIS A 232 33.53 -8.97 7.80
N GLU A 233 34.46 -8.45 6.98
CA GLU A 233 35.88 -8.81 7.04
C GLU A 233 36.54 -8.41 8.37
N GLU A 234 36.02 -7.37 9.00
CA GLU A 234 36.46 -6.86 10.30
C GLU A 234 35.56 -7.30 11.47
N TYR A 235 34.82 -8.40 11.34
CA TYR A 235 34.01 -8.93 12.43
C TYR A 235 34.85 -9.27 13.67
N ASN A 236 34.45 -8.75 14.83
CA ASN A 236 35.11 -9.01 16.10
C ASN A 236 34.17 -9.74 17.05
N HIS A 237 34.41 -11.04 17.25
CA HIS A 237 33.61 -11.90 18.13
C HIS A 237 33.70 -11.58 19.63
N THR A 238 34.70 -10.80 20.07
CA THR A 238 34.86 -10.45 21.50
C THR A 238 33.89 -9.36 21.92
N ILE A 239 33.72 -8.35 21.06
CA ILE A 239 32.84 -7.19 21.33
C ILE A 239 31.64 -7.12 20.39
N PHE A 240 31.47 -8.11 19.50
CA PHE A 240 30.44 -8.18 18.46
C PHE A 240 30.43 -6.93 17.55
N GLN A 241 31.61 -6.37 17.28
CA GLN A 241 31.76 -5.29 16.31
C GLN A 241 31.63 -5.86 14.90
N ASN A 242 31.00 -5.09 14.00
CA ASN A 242 30.76 -5.49 12.62
C ASN A 242 29.95 -6.80 12.48
N ASP A 243 29.00 -7.02 13.39
CA ASP A 243 28.14 -8.20 13.41
C ASP A 243 27.06 -8.16 12.33
N ILE A 244 27.50 -8.34 11.08
CA ILE A 244 26.67 -8.37 9.89
C ILE A 244 27.24 -9.39 8.89
N ALA A 245 26.35 -10.08 8.19
CA ALA A 245 26.70 -10.97 7.09
C ALA A 245 25.65 -10.87 5.97
N LEU A 246 26.07 -11.20 4.74
CA LEU A 246 25.19 -11.39 3.59
C LEU A 246 25.11 -12.87 3.24
N LEU A 247 23.90 -13.33 2.92
CA LEU A 247 23.64 -14.67 2.41
C LEU A 247 23.32 -14.55 0.92
N GLU A 248 24.17 -15.14 0.08
CA GLU A 248 23.89 -15.27 -1.35
C GLU A 248 23.02 -16.51 -1.54
N LEU A 249 21.91 -16.36 -2.24
CA LEU A 249 21.00 -17.48 -2.52
C LEU A 249 21.41 -18.18 -3.81
N THR A 250 21.19 -19.49 -3.87
CA THR A 250 21.44 -20.28 -5.09
C THR A 250 20.49 -19.91 -6.21
N ASN A 251 19.23 -19.61 -5.85
CA ASN A 251 18.18 -19.22 -6.78
C ASN A 251 17.62 -17.86 -6.40
N ASN A 252 17.22 -17.07 -7.41
CA ASN A 252 16.52 -15.82 -7.18
C ASN A 252 15.14 -16.08 -6.55
N MET A 253 14.78 -15.25 -5.57
CA MET A 253 13.46 -15.30 -4.94
C MET A 253 12.38 -14.76 -5.89
N THR A 254 11.28 -15.49 -6.04
CA THR A 254 10.10 -15.00 -6.77
C THR A 254 9.21 -14.21 -5.82
N TYR A 255 9.12 -12.89 -6.03
CA TYR A 255 8.27 -12.03 -5.22
C TYR A 255 6.77 -12.29 -5.46
N ASN A 256 5.99 -12.25 -4.39
CA ASN A 256 4.56 -12.51 -4.41
C ASN A 256 3.85 -11.84 -3.21
N SER A 257 2.61 -12.23 -2.94
CA SER A 257 1.81 -11.69 -1.82
C SER A 257 2.27 -12.11 -0.41
N HIS A 258 3.27 -12.98 -0.31
CA HIS A 258 3.87 -13.48 0.92
C HIS A 258 5.40 -13.26 0.99
N VAL A 259 6.07 -13.14 -0.17
CA VAL A 259 7.50 -12.88 -0.28
C VAL A 259 7.72 -11.51 -0.90
N ARG A 260 8.27 -10.57 -0.13
CA ARG A 260 8.58 -9.21 -0.58
C ARG A 260 9.89 -8.73 0.03
N PRO A 261 10.66 -7.88 -0.66
CA PRO A 261 11.85 -7.26 -0.08
C PRO A 261 11.45 -6.25 1.01
N ILE A 262 12.30 -6.08 2.02
CA ILE A 262 12.21 -4.96 2.96
C ILE A 262 13.07 -3.80 2.46
N CYS A 263 12.66 -2.55 2.72
CA CYS A 263 13.50 -1.43 2.35
C CYS A 263 14.73 -1.35 3.24
N LEU A 264 15.80 -0.79 2.70
CA LEU A 264 17.05 -0.55 3.39
C LEU A 264 17.34 0.96 3.41
N PRO A 265 18.12 1.45 4.38
CA PRO A 265 18.50 2.86 4.47
C PRO A 265 19.25 3.34 3.20
N PRO A 266 19.23 4.65 2.90
CA PRO A 266 19.91 5.21 1.74
C PRO A 266 21.43 5.04 1.82
N ALA A 267 22.08 4.94 0.65
CA ALA A 267 23.52 4.74 0.50
C ALA A 267 24.27 6.05 0.21
N GLY A 268 25.59 6.05 0.40
CA GLY A 268 26.46 7.17 0.05
C GLY A 268 26.05 8.50 0.70
N ASN A 269 26.12 9.60 -0.05
CA ASN A 269 25.88 10.96 0.46
C ASN A 269 24.45 11.18 0.99
N GLN A 270 23.48 10.37 0.56
CA GLN A 270 22.09 10.46 1.00
C GLN A 270 21.88 9.99 2.45
N LYS A 271 22.87 9.31 3.06
CA LYS A 271 22.88 8.94 4.49
C LYS A 271 22.70 10.15 5.43
N ASN A 272 23.16 11.33 5.00
CA ASN A 272 23.14 12.56 5.80
C ASN A 272 21.93 13.46 5.51
N GLU A 273 21.19 13.21 4.43
CA GLU A 273 20.10 14.08 3.95
C GLU A 273 18.72 13.60 4.42
N VAL A 274 18.59 12.30 4.73
CA VAL A 274 17.32 11.68 5.12
C VAL A 274 17.47 11.03 6.49
N HIS A 275 16.64 11.43 7.45
CA HIS A 275 16.45 10.64 8.67
C HIS A 275 15.75 9.32 8.30
N PHE A 276 16.56 8.27 8.10
CA PHE A 276 16.12 6.94 7.69
C PHE A 276 15.49 6.11 8.84
N TYR A 277 15.54 6.65 10.06
CA TYR A 277 14.65 6.31 11.16
C TYR A 277 14.42 7.56 12.00
N VAL A 278 13.34 7.56 12.76
CA VAL A 278 12.99 8.60 13.72
C VAL A 278 13.28 8.07 15.12
N PRO A 279 14.25 8.64 15.85
CA PRO A 279 14.50 8.30 17.24
C PRO A 279 13.24 8.48 18.09
N ASN A 280 13.11 7.68 19.15
CA ASN A 280 11.95 7.71 20.06
C ASN A 280 10.59 7.43 19.40
N LYS A 281 10.55 6.96 18.14
CA LYS A 281 9.37 6.39 17.53
C LYS A 281 9.38 4.86 17.65
N PRO A 282 8.19 4.22 17.65
CA PRO A 282 8.09 2.77 17.67
C PRO A 282 8.92 2.14 16.55
N ALA A 283 9.71 1.14 16.91
CA ALA A 283 10.35 0.21 16.00
C ALA A 283 9.92 -1.21 16.39
N PHE A 284 10.11 -2.17 15.51
CA PHE A 284 9.59 -3.52 15.68
C PHE A 284 10.68 -4.54 15.42
N VAL A 285 10.89 -5.41 16.39
CA VAL A 285 11.68 -6.63 16.24
C VAL A 285 10.71 -7.76 15.95
N VAL A 286 11.05 -8.64 15.01
CA VAL A 286 10.25 -9.82 14.68
C VAL A 286 11.13 -11.06 14.66
N GLY A 287 10.60 -12.17 15.17
CA GLY A 287 11.35 -13.41 15.27
C GLY A 287 10.61 -14.53 16.00
N TRP A 288 11.30 -15.65 16.17
CA TRP A 288 10.86 -16.83 16.91
C TRP A 288 11.65 -17.01 18.21
N GLY A 289 12.36 -15.98 18.65
CA GLY A 289 13.09 -16.01 19.91
C GLY A 289 12.18 -16.14 21.12
N ALA A 290 12.82 -16.43 22.25
CA ALA A 290 12.13 -16.61 23.53
C ALA A 290 11.41 -15.33 23.98
N THR A 291 10.30 -15.47 24.68
CA THR A 291 9.59 -14.31 25.27
C THR A 291 10.15 -13.86 26.62
N GLN A 292 11.14 -14.60 27.14
CA GLN A 292 11.81 -14.36 28.40
C GLN A 292 13.23 -14.90 28.39
N PHE A 293 14.12 -14.30 29.19
CA PHE A 293 15.52 -14.70 29.28
C PHE A 293 15.67 -16.18 29.64
N LYS A 294 16.47 -16.93 28.85
CA LYS A 294 16.64 -18.39 28.98
C LYS A 294 15.33 -19.19 28.81
N GLY A 295 14.32 -18.60 28.16
CA GLY A 295 13.11 -19.30 27.75
C GLY A 295 13.31 -20.09 26.46
N ASN A 296 12.25 -20.78 26.04
CA ASN A 296 12.22 -21.52 24.78
C ASN A 296 11.83 -20.62 23.61
N SER A 297 12.40 -20.89 22.45
CA SER A 297 11.99 -20.32 21.17
C SER A 297 10.51 -20.63 20.87
N GLN A 298 9.87 -19.75 20.12
CA GLN A 298 8.44 -19.78 19.83
C GLN A 298 8.19 -20.43 18.47
N LYS A 299 7.09 -21.15 18.32
CA LYS A 299 6.73 -21.79 17.04
C LYS A 299 6.03 -20.86 16.06
N LYS A 300 5.51 -19.74 16.57
CA LYS A 300 4.84 -18.70 15.78
C LYS A 300 5.73 -17.48 15.73
N LEU A 301 5.80 -16.85 14.57
CA LEU A 301 6.47 -15.56 14.43
C LEU A 301 5.80 -14.54 15.38
N LEU A 302 6.60 -13.95 16.25
CA LEU A 302 6.18 -12.89 17.16
C LEU A 302 6.77 -11.56 16.71
N GLN A 303 6.22 -10.49 17.30
CA GLN A 303 6.75 -9.14 17.16
C GLN A 303 6.81 -8.47 18.52
N ALA A 304 7.81 -7.62 18.72
CA ALA A 304 7.96 -6.78 19.90
C ALA A 304 8.11 -5.32 19.48
N LYS A 305 7.30 -4.45 20.09
CA LYS A 305 7.39 -2.99 19.92
C LYS A 305 8.54 -2.47 20.78
N ALA A 306 9.62 -2.06 20.14
CA ALA A 306 10.81 -1.49 20.75
C ALA A 306 10.89 0.03 20.50
N THR A 307 11.77 0.70 21.24
CA THR A 307 12.08 2.12 21.04
C THR A 307 13.55 2.25 20.69
N ILE A 308 13.88 2.93 19.60
CA ILE A 308 15.28 3.23 19.22
C ILE A 308 15.77 4.42 20.05
N HIS A 309 16.93 4.24 20.68
CA HIS A 309 17.57 5.25 21.53
C HIS A 309 18.70 5.97 20.79
N ALA A 310 19.09 7.14 21.29
CA ALA A 310 20.30 7.82 20.84
C ALA A 310 21.55 7.00 21.22
N ASN A 311 22.52 6.92 20.32
CA ASN A 311 23.76 6.16 20.53
C ASN A 311 24.50 6.58 21.81
N SER A 312 24.45 7.87 22.18
CA SER A 312 25.05 8.39 23.42
C SER A 312 24.57 7.67 24.68
N ASN A 313 23.28 7.28 24.73
CA ASN A 313 22.72 6.55 25.87
C ASN A 313 23.39 5.18 26.01
N CYS A 314 23.62 4.52 24.88
CA CYS A 314 24.18 3.18 24.85
C CYS A 314 25.70 3.17 25.03
N THR A 315 26.40 4.19 24.52
CA THR A 315 27.80 4.46 24.88
C THR A 315 27.95 4.65 26.39
N GLN A 316 27.01 5.32 27.05
CA GLN A 316 27.06 5.49 28.51
C GLN A 316 26.89 4.16 29.25
N VAL A 317 26.02 3.28 28.75
CA VAL A 317 25.66 1.99 29.36
C VAL A 317 26.71 0.89 29.12
N TYR A 318 27.27 0.84 27.91
CA TYR A 318 28.14 -0.23 27.42
C TYR A 318 29.60 0.19 27.25
N LYS A 319 29.92 1.47 27.41
CA LYS A 319 31.28 2.03 27.37
C LYS A 319 32.00 1.67 26.07
N SER A 320 33.24 1.21 26.16
CA SER A 320 34.09 0.83 25.02
C SER A 320 33.56 -0.32 24.18
N ASN A 321 32.57 -1.07 24.67
CA ASN A 321 31.99 -2.19 23.93
C ASN A 321 30.91 -1.76 22.94
N PHE A 322 30.51 -0.48 22.94
CA PHE A 322 29.58 0.09 21.98
C PHE A 322 30.33 0.95 20.97
N THR A 323 30.27 0.55 19.70
CA THR A 323 31.03 1.15 18.59
C THR A 323 30.13 1.86 17.59
N ASP A 324 30.69 2.67 16.69
CA ASP A 324 29.93 3.51 15.75
C ASP A 324 29.04 2.70 14.76
N GLY A 325 29.40 1.44 14.52
CA GLY A 325 28.62 0.51 13.70
C GLY A 325 27.40 -0.10 14.41
N MET A 326 27.15 0.29 15.67
CA MET A 326 26.05 -0.22 16.48
C MET A 326 24.94 0.83 16.67
N MET A 327 23.75 0.32 16.91
CA MET A 327 22.60 1.08 17.41
C MET A 327 21.95 0.29 18.53
N CYS A 328 21.02 0.91 19.26
CA CYS A 328 20.35 0.23 20.36
C CYS A 328 18.87 0.57 20.43
N ALA A 329 18.09 -0.42 20.85
CA ALA A 329 16.66 -0.33 20.97
C ALA A 329 16.13 -1.21 22.10
N GLY A 330 14.89 -0.97 22.52
CA GLY A 330 14.25 -1.75 23.57
C GLY A 330 14.77 -1.40 24.96
N GLY A 331 14.57 -2.30 25.93
CA GLY A 331 14.84 -2.02 27.34
C GLY A 331 13.97 -0.89 27.90
N TYR A 332 14.26 -0.44 29.13
CA TYR A 332 13.52 0.63 29.81
C TYR A 332 11.99 0.41 29.91
N GLY A 333 11.53 -0.85 29.84
CA GLY A 333 10.11 -1.20 29.86
C GLY A 333 9.42 -1.24 28.49
N ALA A 334 10.16 -1.02 27.39
CA ALA A 334 9.70 -1.32 26.03
C ALA A 334 9.91 -2.81 25.70
N GLY A 335 9.36 -3.30 24.58
CA GLY A 335 9.68 -4.63 24.06
C GLY A 335 11.14 -4.70 23.60
N ASP A 336 11.73 -5.90 23.63
CA ASP A 336 13.12 -6.15 23.25
C ASP A 336 13.26 -7.51 22.56
N SER A 337 14.33 -7.69 21.80
CA SER A 337 14.76 -8.99 21.28
C SER A 337 15.21 -9.92 22.40
N CYS A 338 15.20 -11.23 22.16
CA CYS A 338 15.68 -12.22 23.10
C CYS A 338 16.44 -13.35 22.41
N GLN A 339 16.84 -14.38 23.18
CA GLN A 339 17.53 -15.54 22.61
C GLN A 339 16.72 -16.18 21.49
N GLY A 340 17.35 -16.40 20.34
CA GLY A 340 16.69 -16.91 19.12
C GLY A 340 16.19 -15.82 18.17
N ASP A 341 16.22 -14.54 18.55
CA ASP A 341 15.96 -13.42 17.62
C ASP A 341 17.24 -12.87 16.96
N SER A 342 18.43 -13.35 17.33
CA SER A 342 19.72 -12.89 16.79
C SER A 342 19.81 -13.08 15.27
N GLY A 343 20.36 -12.10 14.57
CA GLY A 343 20.30 -11.99 13.10
C GLY A 343 18.96 -11.48 12.56
N GLY A 344 17.92 -11.42 13.41
CA GLY A 344 16.61 -10.91 13.06
C GLY A 344 16.59 -9.39 12.79
N PRO A 345 15.55 -8.88 12.10
CA PRO A 345 15.48 -7.49 11.69
C PRO A 345 14.86 -6.61 12.79
N LEU A 346 15.47 -5.44 13.00
CA LEU A 346 14.81 -4.30 13.63
C LEU A 346 14.29 -3.37 12.53
N MET A 347 12.98 -3.14 12.52
CA MET A 347 12.31 -2.40 11.45
C MET A 347 11.61 -1.15 11.98
N GLN A 348 11.52 -0.12 11.15
CA GLN A 348 10.67 1.05 11.44
C GLN A 348 9.91 1.46 10.18
N GLY A 349 8.64 1.86 10.35
CA GLY A 349 7.85 2.50 9.30
C GLY A 349 8.29 3.94 9.09
N VAL A 350 8.73 4.28 7.88
CA VAL A 350 9.29 5.60 7.53
C VAL A 350 8.41 6.29 6.48
N ALA A 351 7.30 6.89 6.91
CA ALA A 351 6.62 8.05 6.33
C ALA A 351 5.37 8.38 7.18
N LYS A 352 4.85 9.61 7.08
CA LYS A 352 3.65 10.02 7.83
C LYS A 352 2.36 9.34 7.35
N ASP A 353 2.33 8.92 6.08
CA ASP A 353 1.10 8.46 5.41
C ASP A 353 1.27 7.12 4.66
N GLU A 354 2.51 6.60 4.54
CA GLU A 354 2.82 5.29 3.94
C GLU A 354 3.67 4.48 4.93
N TYR A 355 3.17 3.33 5.39
CA TYR A 355 3.97 2.44 6.24
C TYR A 355 4.98 1.66 5.37
N ILE A 356 5.98 2.35 4.82
CA ILE A 356 7.13 1.73 4.18
C ILE A 356 8.06 1.23 5.28
N TRP A 357 8.13 -0.09 5.42
CA TRP A 357 8.98 -0.74 6.40
C TRP A 357 10.41 -0.77 5.92
N THR A 358 11.28 -0.16 6.73
CA THR A 358 12.73 -0.14 6.50
C THR A 358 13.41 -0.94 7.60
N GLN A 359 14.30 -1.86 7.23
CA GLN A 359 15.17 -2.54 8.17
C GLN A 359 16.30 -1.59 8.57
N VAL A 360 16.29 -1.15 9.82
CA VAL A 360 17.22 -0.15 10.35
C VAL A 360 18.34 -0.79 11.16
N GLY A 361 18.08 -1.96 11.74
CA GLY A 361 19.06 -2.73 12.52
C GLY A 361 18.97 -4.24 12.31
N ILE A 362 20.01 -4.94 12.75
CA ILE A 362 20.07 -6.41 12.83
C ILE A 362 20.34 -6.78 14.29
N VAL A 363 19.51 -7.64 14.89
CA VAL A 363 19.67 -8.08 16.28
C VAL A 363 21.05 -8.73 16.44
N SER A 364 21.87 -8.21 17.36
CA SER A 364 23.25 -8.63 17.52
C SER A 364 23.49 -9.22 18.91
N TRP A 365 23.49 -8.39 19.95
CA TRP A 365 23.78 -8.83 21.32
C TRP A 365 23.03 -8.02 22.39
N GLY A 366 23.05 -8.52 23.63
CA GLY A 366 22.44 -7.84 24.76
C GLY A 366 22.78 -8.51 26.09
N THR A 367 22.52 -7.82 27.20
CA THR A 367 22.65 -8.40 28.55
C THR A 367 21.29 -8.86 29.05
N GLY A 368 20.96 -10.12 28.80
CA GLY A 368 19.62 -10.65 29.07
C GLY A 368 18.56 -10.12 28.08
N CYS A 369 17.28 -10.34 28.38
CA CYS A 369 16.17 -9.85 27.54
C CYS A 369 15.37 -8.79 28.31
N ASN A 370 15.12 -7.65 27.67
CA ASN A 370 14.29 -6.55 28.20
C ASN A 370 14.67 -6.10 29.63
N ARG A 371 15.95 -5.83 29.87
CA ARG A 371 16.41 -5.27 31.15
C ARG A 371 16.07 -3.78 31.22
N LYS A 372 15.62 -3.32 32.39
CA LYS A 372 15.20 -1.93 32.60
C LYS A 372 16.30 -0.90 32.31
N ASP A 373 17.56 -1.27 32.38
CA ASP A 373 18.73 -0.38 32.27
C ASP A 373 19.70 -0.78 31.14
N LYS A 374 19.39 -1.84 30.38
CA LYS A 374 20.25 -2.39 29.32
C LYS A 374 19.44 -2.62 28.04
N PRO A 375 19.43 -1.66 27.10
CA PRO A 375 18.76 -1.85 25.81
C PRO A 375 19.52 -2.88 24.94
N GLY A 376 18.81 -3.65 24.11
CA GLY A 376 19.44 -4.53 23.13
C GLY A 376 20.32 -3.75 22.14
N VAL A 377 21.38 -4.39 21.65
CA VAL A 377 22.33 -3.82 20.70
C VAL A 377 22.18 -4.50 19.34
N TYR A 378 22.19 -3.69 18.30
CA TYR A 378 21.92 -4.07 16.92
C TYR A 378 23.04 -3.56 16.03
N ALA A 379 23.41 -4.30 14.98
CA ALA A 379 24.25 -3.75 13.92
C ALA A 379 23.43 -2.72 13.11
N SER A 380 23.97 -1.52 12.91
CA SER A 380 23.28 -0.43 12.20
C SER A 380 23.33 -0.66 10.69
N VAL A 381 22.19 -0.96 10.07
CA VAL A 381 22.14 -1.25 8.62
C VAL A 381 22.60 -0.04 7.81
N ALA A 382 22.30 1.18 8.28
CA ALA A 382 22.72 2.40 7.59
C ALA A 382 24.24 2.61 7.64
N HIS A 383 24.88 2.23 8.75
CA HIS A 383 26.34 2.28 8.85
C HIS A 383 26.96 1.38 7.77
N TYR A 384 26.50 0.13 7.67
CA TYR A 384 27.03 -0.86 6.73
C TYR A 384 26.43 -0.78 5.32
N ARG A 385 25.61 0.23 5.01
CA ARG A 385 24.89 0.28 3.72
C ARG A 385 25.81 0.25 2.50
N ASP A 386 26.95 0.91 2.56
CA ASP A 386 27.90 0.92 1.42
C ASP A 386 28.63 -0.42 1.28
N TRP A 387 28.87 -1.10 2.41
CA TRP A 387 29.41 -2.46 2.42
C TRP A 387 28.41 -3.45 1.83
N ILE A 388 27.12 -3.33 2.18
CA ILE A 388 26.04 -4.13 1.59
C ILE A 388 26.00 -3.92 0.07
N ASP A 389 25.95 -2.67 -0.39
CA ASP A 389 25.78 -2.36 -1.81
C ASP A 389 26.98 -2.77 -2.68
N ARG A 390 28.20 -2.74 -2.13
CA ARG A 390 29.40 -3.25 -2.81
C ARG A 390 29.18 -4.70 -3.24
N TYR A 391 28.78 -5.57 -2.31
CA TYR A 391 28.68 -6.99 -2.59
C TYR A 391 27.38 -7.41 -3.28
N VAL A 392 26.30 -6.65 -3.10
CA VAL A 392 25.06 -6.87 -3.87
C VAL A 392 25.28 -6.52 -5.36
N LYS A 393 26.06 -5.49 -5.69
CA LYS A 393 26.40 -5.13 -7.08
C LYS A 393 27.35 -6.13 -7.73
N ASP A 394 28.34 -6.62 -6.99
CA ASP A 394 29.29 -7.63 -7.48
C ASP A 394 28.59 -8.97 -7.80
N ALA A 395 27.56 -9.35 -7.02
CA ALA A 395 26.76 -10.55 -7.29
C ALA A 395 25.91 -10.45 -8.57
N GLN A 396 25.50 -9.24 -8.99
CA GLN A 396 24.73 -9.01 -10.22
C GLN A 396 25.59 -8.93 -11.49
N SER A 397 26.92 -8.81 -11.35
CA SER A 397 27.86 -8.65 -12.47
C SER A 397 28.67 -9.91 -12.80
N THR A 398 28.42 -11.01 -12.09
CA THR A 398 29.04 -12.31 -12.37
C THR A 398 28.13 -13.10 -13.33
N PRO A 399 28.61 -13.54 -14.52
CA PRO A 399 27.79 -14.15 -15.59
C PRO A 399 27.03 -15.42 -15.22
#